data_AF-A0A9E2P9R4-F1
#
_entry.id   AF-A0A9E2P9R4-F1
#
_cell.length_a   1.000
_cell.length_b   1.000
_cell.length_c   1.000
_cell.angle_alpha   90.00
_cell.angle_beta   90.00
_cell.angle_gamma   90.00
#
_symmetry.space_group_name_H-M   'P 1'
#
loop_
_entity.id
_entity.type
_entity.pdbx_description
1 polymer ?
#
loop_
_entity_poly.entity_id
_entity_poly.type
_entity_poly.pdbx_seq_one_letter_code
_entity_poly.pdbx_strand_id
1 'polypeptide(L)'
;MKQLRISKHFGLSLFSLLILLLCSGIVQAGDLPKVIDKTNCSQYKDLLIPAMYRAVERGDYVITPGKINFKYKHMDSFLAASAKNVGKFDVTPEGDLIDKRTGKYPENIYGYPFPAVDLKDPKAGEKIIYNFDFQRYRFIASREHIYISWIDKKREERYIQGVDQRLYMNGRPPGQEIKNPDEVLYYQFQNVMEPMSVKGTNTLSYIYMDARQDSNYAYVPAIRRIRQTGATSKSDPYMGSDSWMDTNYMWDGKDRNMKWKYVGETTILVPFTSPNMIPVQELPDGRMARAYPHTGTHIKLGYEDPNWKGASWAPMNIIYVPRKVWVVEQMPKDPYYNWGLHVNYIDQETYTIWYKEVFEKSGDFRTWVTTLLHYSET
;
A
#
# COMPACT_ATOMS: atom_id res chain seq x y z
N MET A 1 -75.80 -40.41 9.72
CA MET A 1 -75.72 -41.75 10.34
C MET A 1 -74.29 -42.02 10.74
N LYS A 2 -74.09 -42.50 11.97
CA LYS A 2 -72.80 -42.84 12.60
C LYS A 2 -72.12 -44.03 11.90
N GLN A 3 -70.79 -44.02 11.84
CA GLN A 3 -69.85 -45.03 12.39
C GLN A 3 -68.43 -44.68 11.89
N LEU A 4 -67.49 -44.25 12.75
CA LEU A 4 -66.52 -45.05 13.55
C LEU A 4 -65.70 -46.04 12.69
N ARG A 5 -64.38 -46.25 12.83
CA ARG A 5 -63.16 -45.65 13.42
C ARG A 5 -62.07 -46.77 13.28
N ILE A 6 -60.77 -46.40 13.33
CA ILE A 6 -59.56 -47.24 13.64
C ILE A 6 -58.92 -47.92 12.41
N SER A 7 -57.82 -47.42 11.83
CA SER A 7 -56.40 -47.33 12.25
C SER A 7 -55.60 -48.65 12.21
N LYS A 8 -54.48 -48.65 11.45
CA LYS A 8 -53.09 -48.75 11.93
C LYS A 8 -52.10 -48.83 10.75
N HIS A 9 -51.13 -47.92 10.77
CA HIS A 9 -49.71 -47.91 10.31
C HIS A 9 -49.28 -48.81 9.12
N PHE A 10 -48.39 -48.39 8.21
CA PHE A 10 -47.02 -47.93 8.43
C PHE A 10 -46.46 -47.45 7.08
N GLY A 11 -45.68 -46.36 7.04
CA GLY A 11 -45.03 -45.91 5.81
C GLY A 11 -44.62 -44.44 5.86
N LEU A 12 -43.66 -44.10 6.72
CA LEU A 12 -43.02 -42.79 6.76
C LEU A 12 -42.38 -42.49 5.39
N SER A 13 -42.85 -41.42 4.75
CA SER A 13 -42.21 -40.84 3.57
C SER A 13 -41.05 -39.95 4.01
N LEU A 14 -39.88 -40.23 3.45
CA LEU A 14 -38.60 -39.59 3.72
C LEU A 14 -38.65 -38.11 3.28
N PHE A 15 -38.59 -37.18 4.23
CA PHE A 15 -38.31 -35.77 3.98
C PHE A 15 -36.86 -35.63 3.51
N SER A 16 -36.65 -35.30 2.24
CA SER A 16 -35.34 -34.99 1.68
C SER A 16 -34.90 -33.60 2.15
N LEU A 17 -34.14 -33.54 3.25
CA LEU A 17 -33.48 -32.32 3.72
C LEU A 17 -32.26 -32.06 2.83
N LEU A 18 -32.40 -31.17 1.85
CA LEU A 18 -31.29 -30.67 1.04
C LEU A 18 -30.47 -29.69 1.92
N ILE A 19 -29.46 -30.20 2.61
CA ILE A 19 -28.46 -29.37 3.30
C ILE A 19 -27.52 -28.83 2.22
N LEU A 20 -27.75 -27.59 1.79
CA LEU A 20 -26.77 -26.77 1.09
C LEU A 20 -25.65 -26.44 2.08
N LEU A 21 -24.62 -27.29 2.12
CA LEU A 21 -23.32 -26.97 2.70
C LEU A 21 -22.70 -25.84 1.87
N LEU A 22 -22.95 -24.60 2.30
CA LEU A 22 -22.08 -23.46 2.02
C LEU A 22 -20.75 -23.73 2.73
N CYS A 23 -19.89 -24.53 2.11
CA CYS A 23 -18.48 -24.57 2.44
C CYS A 23 -17.87 -23.26 1.97
N SER A 24 -17.92 -22.22 2.80
CA SER A 24 -16.90 -21.17 2.79
C SER A 24 -15.59 -21.79 3.29
N GLY A 25 -14.99 -22.63 2.44
CA GLY A 25 -13.68 -23.20 2.67
C GLY A 25 -12.67 -22.07 2.56
N ILE A 26 -11.95 -21.81 3.65
CA ILE A 26 -10.73 -21.02 3.61
C ILE A 26 -9.76 -21.79 2.70
N VAL A 27 -9.59 -21.33 1.47
CA VAL A 27 -8.62 -21.91 0.53
C VAL A 27 -7.24 -21.81 1.19
N GLN A 28 -6.68 -22.95 1.60
CA GLN A 28 -5.32 -22.99 2.12
C GLN A 28 -4.35 -22.74 0.96
N ALA A 29 -3.17 -22.16 1.24
CA ALA A 29 -2.13 -21.86 0.25
C ALA A 29 -1.58 -23.10 -0.50
N GLY A 30 -2.04 -24.32 -0.18
CA GLY A 30 -1.75 -25.56 -0.91
C GLY A 30 -2.71 -25.87 -2.06
N ASP A 31 -3.88 -25.23 -2.12
CA ASP A 31 -4.97 -25.55 -3.06
C ASP A 31 -5.08 -24.57 -4.24
N LEU A 32 -4.14 -23.63 -4.36
CA LEU A 32 -4.14 -22.64 -5.44
C LEU A 32 -3.64 -23.26 -6.75
N PRO A 33 -4.24 -22.88 -7.89
CA PRO A 33 -3.84 -23.40 -9.18
C PRO A 33 -2.50 -22.77 -9.56
N LYS A 34 -1.82 -23.35 -10.55
CA LYS A 34 -0.59 -22.78 -11.09
C LYS A 34 -0.80 -21.35 -11.64
N VAL A 35 -1.98 -21.10 -12.20
CA VAL A 35 -2.37 -19.82 -12.79
C VAL A 35 -3.84 -19.56 -12.48
N ILE A 36 -4.15 -18.32 -12.13
CA ILE A 36 -5.51 -17.79 -12.09
C ILE A 36 -5.68 -16.83 -13.27
N ASP A 37 -6.62 -17.16 -14.16
CA ASP A 37 -6.94 -16.42 -15.37
C ASP A 37 -8.45 -16.36 -15.60
N LYS A 38 -8.88 -15.82 -16.74
CA LYS A 38 -10.31 -15.68 -17.09
C LYS A 38 -11.12 -16.98 -17.01
N THR A 39 -10.49 -18.15 -17.12
CA THR A 39 -11.17 -19.45 -17.17
C THR A 39 -11.53 -20.00 -15.79
N ASN A 40 -10.83 -19.57 -14.74
CA ASN A 40 -11.02 -20.09 -13.39
C ASN A 40 -11.14 -19.01 -12.30
N CYS A 41 -10.99 -17.72 -12.62
CA CYS A 41 -10.96 -16.62 -11.64
C CYS A 41 -12.21 -16.53 -10.75
N SER A 42 -13.38 -16.97 -11.21
CA SER A 42 -14.61 -16.99 -10.41
C SER A 42 -14.49 -17.84 -9.14
N GLN A 43 -13.66 -18.88 -9.15
CA GLN A 43 -13.40 -19.74 -7.98
C GLN A 43 -12.52 -19.08 -6.93
N TYR A 44 -11.77 -18.03 -7.31
CA TYR A 44 -10.78 -17.36 -6.47
C TYR A 44 -11.12 -15.88 -6.25
N LYS A 45 -12.36 -15.47 -6.54
CA LYS A 45 -12.82 -14.08 -6.46
C LYS A 45 -12.51 -13.44 -5.12
N ASP A 46 -12.73 -14.16 -4.02
CA ASP A 46 -12.55 -13.63 -2.66
C ASP A 46 -11.07 -13.42 -2.28
N LEU A 47 -10.14 -13.97 -3.06
CA LEU A 47 -8.70 -13.74 -2.91
C LEU A 47 -8.21 -12.54 -3.72
N LEU A 48 -9.06 -11.88 -4.50
CA LEU A 48 -8.71 -10.76 -5.36
C LEU A 48 -9.46 -9.51 -4.93
N ILE A 49 -8.81 -8.35 -5.01
CA ILE A 49 -9.53 -7.08 -4.88
C ILE A 49 -10.53 -6.94 -6.05
N PRO A 50 -11.69 -6.28 -5.87
CA PRO A 50 -12.73 -6.18 -6.89
C PRO A 50 -12.23 -5.70 -8.27
N ALA A 51 -11.36 -4.70 -8.32
CA ALA A 51 -10.81 -4.23 -9.59
C ALA A 51 -9.89 -5.26 -10.27
N MET A 52 -9.07 -5.98 -9.51
CA MET A 52 -8.20 -7.04 -10.03
C MET A 52 -9.01 -8.22 -10.55
N TYR A 53 -10.03 -8.67 -9.80
CA TYR A 53 -10.95 -9.72 -10.26
C TYR A 53 -11.55 -9.37 -11.64
N ARG A 54 -12.09 -8.14 -11.78
CA ARG A 54 -12.67 -7.67 -13.04
C ARG A 54 -11.66 -7.67 -14.19
N ALA A 55 -10.39 -7.38 -13.92
CA ALA A 55 -9.36 -7.41 -14.95
C ALA A 55 -8.96 -8.83 -15.35
N VAL A 56 -8.85 -9.75 -14.39
CA VAL A 56 -8.60 -11.17 -14.68
C VAL A 56 -9.76 -11.76 -15.48
N GLU A 57 -11.00 -11.43 -15.12
CA GLU A 57 -12.22 -11.88 -15.82
C GLU A 57 -12.26 -11.42 -17.29
N ARG A 58 -11.77 -10.20 -17.58
CA ARG A 58 -11.62 -9.70 -18.96
C ARG A 58 -10.41 -10.29 -19.70
N GLY A 59 -9.51 -10.97 -19.01
CA GLY A 59 -8.23 -11.45 -19.56
C GLY A 59 -7.14 -10.37 -19.66
N ASP A 60 -7.34 -9.22 -19.00
CA ASP A 60 -6.36 -8.13 -18.94
C ASP A 60 -5.19 -8.48 -18.01
N TYR A 61 -5.38 -9.42 -17.08
CA TYR A 61 -4.45 -9.71 -16.01
C TYR A 61 -4.40 -11.22 -15.75
N VAL A 62 -3.21 -11.73 -15.42
CA VAL A 62 -3.00 -13.14 -15.07
C VAL A 62 -2.22 -13.19 -13.76
N ILE A 63 -2.64 -14.07 -12.87
CA ILE A 63 -2.07 -14.19 -11.52
C ILE A 63 -1.40 -15.54 -11.42
N THR A 64 -0.15 -15.53 -10.94
CA THR A 64 0.65 -16.74 -10.72
C THR A 64 0.83 -16.91 -9.21
N PRO A 65 -0.03 -17.70 -8.53
CA PRO A 65 0.17 -18.02 -7.13
C PRO A 65 1.54 -18.65 -6.88
N GLY A 66 2.15 -18.32 -5.75
CA GLY A 66 3.46 -18.84 -5.37
C GLY A 66 3.65 -18.90 -3.86
N LYS A 67 4.88 -19.25 -3.46
CA LYS A 67 5.31 -19.28 -2.07
C LYS A 67 6.59 -18.48 -1.91
N ILE A 68 6.74 -17.84 -0.77
CA ILE A 68 7.98 -17.17 -0.34
C ILE A 68 8.79 -18.12 0.54
N ASN A 69 10.11 -18.07 0.41
CA ASN A 69 11.07 -18.90 1.14
C ASN A 69 11.67 -18.17 2.35
N PHE A 70 10.96 -17.16 2.87
CA PHE A 70 11.38 -16.33 3.99
C PHE A 70 10.19 -16.01 4.89
N LYS A 71 10.47 -15.63 6.13
CA LYS A 71 9.45 -15.12 7.04
C LYS A 71 9.26 -13.63 6.78
N TYR A 72 8.14 -13.24 6.21
CA TYR A 72 7.83 -11.84 5.95
C TYR A 72 7.44 -11.14 7.27
N LYS A 73 8.35 -10.39 7.86
CA LYS A 73 8.15 -9.59 9.09
C LYS A 73 9.10 -8.40 9.10
N HIS A 74 8.94 -7.46 10.03
CA HIS A 74 10.00 -6.47 10.31
C HIS A 74 11.06 -7.06 11.24
N MET A 75 12.21 -6.38 11.30
CA MET A 75 13.33 -6.73 12.19
C MET A 75 12.90 -6.82 13.66
N ASP A 76 13.47 -7.78 14.39
CA ASP A 76 13.10 -8.04 15.78
C ASP A 76 13.37 -6.83 16.69
N SER A 77 14.39 -6.02 16.40
CA SER A 77 14.68 -4.78 17.13
C SER A 77 13.55 -3.74 16.99
N PHE A 78 12.97 -3.61 15.79
CA PHE A 78 11.84 -2.72 15.53
C PHE A 78 10.57 -3.23 16.21
N LEU A 79 10.30 -4.54 16.16
CA LEU A 79 9.16 -5.15 16.84
C LEU A 79 9.27 -5.06 18.37
N ALA A 80 10.47 -5.25 18.94
CA ALA A 80 10.72 -5.08 20.37
C ALA A 80 10.54 -3.63 20.83
N ALA A 81 10.94 -2.64 20.01
CA ALA A 81 10.66 -1.24 20.28
C ALA A 81 9.15 -0.94 20.19
N SER A 82 8.48 -1.48 19.17
CA SER A 82 7.03 -1.37 18.98
C SER A 82 6.26 -1.87 20.19
N ALA A 83 6.62 -3.02 20.76
CA ALA A 83 5.96 -3.58 21.95
C ALA A 83 6.00 -2.63 23.17
N LYS A 84 7.03 -1.77 23.27
CA LYS A 84 7.13 -0.77 24.34
C LYS A 84 6.20 0.43 24.12
N ASN A 85 5.55 0.56 22.96
CA ASN A 85 4.66 1.68 22.63
C ASN A 85 3.20 1.42 22.96
N VAL A 86 2.84 0.19 23.38
CA VAL A 86 1.47 -0.17 23.76
C VAL A 86 0.90 0.84 24.76
N GLY A 87 -0.22 1.47 24.37
CA GLY A 87 -0.97 2.38 25.23
C GLY A 87 -0.35 3.76 25.47
N LYS A 88 0.78 4.09 24.84
CA LYS A 88 1.46 5.40 24.99
C LYS A 88 0.86 6.51 24.14
N PHE A 89 0.39 6.16 22.94
CA PHE A 89 -0.04 7.12 21.94
C PHE A 89 -1.55 7.06 21.70
N ASP A 90 -2.10 8.13 21.13
CA ASP A 90 -3.45 8.18 20.58
C ASP A 90 -3.50 9.17 19.40
N VAL A 91 -4.68 9.28 18.78
CA VAL A 91 -4.96 10.24 17.71
C VAL A 91 -6.02 11.25 18.18
N THR A 92 -5.81 12.54 17.91
CA THR A 92 -6.77 13.62 18.19
C THR A 92 -8.01 13.52 17.30
N PRO A 93 -9.13 14.20 17.62
CA PRO A 93 -10.29 14.28 16.72
C PRO A 93 -9.95 14.83 15.32
N GLU A 94 -8.94 15.68 15.22
CA GLU A 94 -8.46 16.26 13.95
C GLU A 94 -7.67 15.25 13.11
N GLY A 95 -7.16 14.18 13.74
CA GLY A 95 -6.36 13.15 13.09
C GLY A 95 -4.85 13.27 13.34
N ASP A 96 -4.41 13.97 14.40
CA ASP A 96 -3.00 14.13 14.75
C ASP A 96 -2.53 13.09 15.78
N LEU A 97 -1.35 12.53 15.60
CA LEU A 97 -0.70 11.64 16.57
C LEU A 97 -0.25 12.42 17.81
N ILE A 98 -0.56 11.89 18.99
CA ILE A 98 -0.20 12.48 20.28
C ILE A 98 0.34 11.45 21.27
N ASP A 99 1.26 11.88 22.12
CA ASP A 99 1.60 11.18 23.37
C ASP A 99 0.47 11.46 24.39
N LYS A 100 -0.13 10.39 24.94
CA LYS A 100 -1.29 10.51 25.85
C LYS A 100 -0.96 11.24 27.15
N ARG A 101 0.30 11.22 27.60
CA ARG A 101 0.73 11.88 28.84
C ARG A 101 0.87 13.39 28.63
N THR A 102 1.35 13.81 27.47
CA THR A 102 1.64 15.24 27.21
C THR A 102 0.56 15.93 26.39
N GLY A 103 -0.25 15.19 25.64
CA GLY A 103 -1.21 15.71 24.67
C GLY A 103 -0.56 16.36 23.45
N LYS A 104 0.76 16.20 23.27
CA LYS A 104 1.54 16.81 22.18
C LYS A 104 2.02 15.75 21.21
N TYR A 105 2.40 16.19 20.00
CA TYR A 105 3.09 15.33 19.06
C TYR A 105 4.41 14.82 19.68
N PRO A 106 4.71 13.51 19.61
CA PRO A 106 5.93 12.96 20.18
C PRO A 106 7.16 13.27 19.32
N GLU A 107 8.22 13.79 19.95
CA GLU A 107 9.44 14.26 19.27
C GLU A 107 10.13 13.17 18.42
N ASN A 108 10.29 11.97 18.98
CA ASN A 108 10.77 10.79 18.24
C ASN A 108 10.09 9.52 18.78
N ILE A 109 9.46 8.74 17.90
CA ILE A 109 8.96 7.41 18.20
C ILE A 109 9.76 6.41 17.37
N TYR A 110 10.25 5.35 18.00
CA TYR A 110 10.79 4.20 17.28
C TYR A 110 9.89 2.98 17.47
N GLY A 111 9.65 2.23 16.39
CA GLY A 111 8.64 1.18 16.34
C GLY A 111 7.26 1.70 15.90
N TYR A 112 6.30 0.79 15.81
CA TYR A 112 4.90 1.14 15.61
C TYR A 112 4.36 1.94 16.79
N PRO A 113 3.68 3.08 16.58
CA PRO A 113 2.98 3.78 17.64
C PRO A 113 1.81 2.96 18.21
N PHE A 114 1.13 2.15 17.38
CA PHE A 114 -0.05 1.38 17.77
C PHE A 114 0.13 -0.13 17.51
N PRO A 115 1.07 -0.82 18.17
CA PRO A 115 1.38 -2.24 17.90
C PRO A 115 0.21 -3.20 18.11
N ALA A 116 -0.80 -2.81 18.90
CA ALA A 116 -2.02 -3.57 19.18
C ALA A 116 -3.23 -2.65 18.99
N VAL A 117 -3.71 -2.54 17.75
CA VAL A 117 -4.89 -1.73 17.41
C VAL A 117 -6.16 -2.43 17.90
N ASP A 118 -6.97 -1.73 18.70
CA ASP A 118 -8.33 -2.18 18.98
C ASP A 118 -9.24 -1.85 17.79
N LEU A 119 -9.67 -2.87 17.06
CA LEU A 119 -10.50 -2.72 15.87
C LEU A 119 -11.92 -2.20 16.17
N LYS A 120 -12.32 -2.16 17.44
CA LYS A 120 -13.59 -1.54 17.88
C LYS A 120 -13.45 -0.05 18.16
N ASP A 121 -12.23 0.46 18.22
CA ASP A 121 -11.99 1.90 18.36
C ASP A 121 -12.47 2.61 17.09
N PRO A 122 -13.32 3.65 17.19
CA PRO A 122 -13.68 4.47 16.03
C PRO A 122 -12.47 5.05 15.28
N LYS A 123 -11.31 5.16 15.94
CA LYS A 123 -10.04 5.64 15.39
C LYS A 123 -9.11 4.52 14.91
N ALA A 124 -9.61 3.29 14.74
CA ALA A 124 -8.79 2.15 14.31
C ALA A 124 -8.14 2.39 12.94
N GLY A 125 -8.84 3.05 12.00
CA GLY A 125 -8.31 3.38 10.69
C GLY A 125 -7.09 4.30 10.77
N GLU A 126 -7.20 5.37 11.58
CA GLU A 126 -6.13 6.31 11.85
C GLU A 126 -4.91 5.62 12.50
N LYS A 127 -5.15 4.70 13.44
CA LYS A 127 -4.06 3.97 14.11
C LYS A 127 -3.32 3.02 13.16
N ILE A 128 -4.05 2.38 12.25
CA ILE A 128 -3.46 1.49 11.23
C ILE A 128 -2.59 2.31 10.26
N ILE A 129 -3.06 3.47 9.79
CA ILE A 129 -2.27 4.29 8.84
C ILE A 129 -1.02 4.88 9.50
N TYR A 130 -1.09 5.30 10.77
CA TYR A 130 0.11 5.75 11.48
C TYR A 130 1.17 4.63 11.61
N ASN A 131 0.77 3.38 11.76
CA ASN A 131 1.73 2.27 11.74
C ASN A 131 2.35 2.06 10.35
N PHE A 132 1.57 2.21 9.26
CA PHE A 132 2.10 2.23 7.89
C PHE A 132 3.13 3.35 7.68
N ASP A 133 2.92 4.51 8.30
CA ASP A 133 3.86 5.62 8.26
C ASP A 133 5.18 5.28 8.98
N PHE A 134 5.08 4.75 10.21
CA PHE A 134 6.25 4.47 11.03
C PHE A 134 7.10 3.28 10.54
N GLN A 135 6.54 2.33 9.78
CA GLN A 135 7.38 1.33 9.10
C GLN A 135 8.26 1.92 8.01
N ARG A 136 7.93 3.13 7.50
CA ARG A 136 8.75 3.86 6.53
C ARG A 136 9.74 4.80 7.22
N TYR A 137 9.30 5.55 8.23
CA TYR A 137 10.15 6.52 8.93
C TYR A 137 11.38 5.88 9.60
N ARG A 138 11.31 4.58 9.91
CA ARG A 138 12.43 3.78 10.42
C ARG A 138 13.66 3.73 9.52
N PHE A 139 13.53 4.07 8.23
CA PHE A 139 14.67 4.06 7.31
C PHE A 139 15.68 5.16 7.60
N ILE A 140 15.37 6.15 8.44
CA ILE A 140 16.26 7.26 8.84
C ILE A 140 16.51 8.24 7.69
N ALA A 141 16.99 7.73 6.57
CA ALA A 141 17.05 8.39 5.28
C ALA A 141 16.86 7.36 4.16
N SER A 142 16.40 7.80 3.00
CA SER A 142 16.29 6.95 1.82
C SER A 142 16.77 7.69 0.58
N ARG A 143 17.30 6.93 -0.36
CA ARG A 143 17.66 7.40 -1.70
C ARG A 143 17.18 6.35 -2.69
N GLU A 144 16.10 6.65 -3.38
CA GLU A 144 15.42 5.70 -4.26
C GLU A 144 15.43 6.19 -5.70
N HIS A 145 15.54 5.24 -6.64
CA HIS A 145 15.41 5.53 -8.05
C HIS A 145 13.93 5.60 -8.41
N ILE A 146 13.49 6.71 -8.99
CA ILE A 146 12.14 6.86 -9.52
C ILE A 146 12.18 6.56 -11.02
N TYR A 147 11.25 5.74 -11.48
CA TYR A 147 10.97 5.54 -12.90
C TYR A 147 9.46 5.59 -13.12
N ILE A 148 8.98 6.61 -13.81
CA ILE A 148 7.56 6.79 -14.16
C ILE A 148 7.43 6.59 -15.66
N SER A 149 6.58 5.65 -16.05
CA SER A 149 6.38 5.25 -17.44
C SER A 149 4.94 5.50 -17.88
N TRP A 150 4.78 6.08 -19.07
CA TRP A 150 3.49 6.17 -19.77
C TRP A 150 3.43 5.02 -20.75
N ILE A 151 2.54 4.07 -20.47
CA ILE A 151 2.43 2.83 -21.23
C ILE A 151 1.21 2.94 -22.13
N ASP A 152 1.44 2.85 -23.44
CA ASP A 152 0.37 2.69 -24.44
C ASP A 152 0.01 1.20 -24.61
N LYS A 153 -0.88 0.87 -25.56
CA LYS A 153 -1.32 -0.52 -25.77
C LYS A 153 -0.21 -1.50 -26.19
N LYS A 154 0.94 -1.02 -26.65
CA LYS A 154 2.00 -1.84 -27.27
C LYS A 154 3.41 -1.53 -26.76
N ARG A 155 3.64 -0.39 -26.10
CA ARG A 155 4.97 0.04 -25.68
C ARG A 155 4.92 1.08 -24.56
N GLU A 156 6.09 1.35 -23.99
CA GLU A 156 6.34 2.61 -23.32
C GLU A 156 6.37 3.76 -24.36
N GLU A 157 5.51 4.75 -24.18
CA GLU A 157 5.44 5.94 -25.01
C GLU A 157 6.52 6.95 -24.61
N ARG A 158 6.67 7.17 -23.30
CA ARG A 158 7.64 8.07 -22.69
C ARG A 158 7.87 7.70 -21.22
N TYR A 159 8.98 8.16 -20.68
CA TYR A 159 9.33 7.97 -19.27
C TYR A 159 9.85 9.25 -18.65
N ILE A 160 9.91 9.27 -17.32
CA ILE A 160 10.66 10.21 -16.50
C ILE A 160 11.41 9.39 -15.45
N GLN A 161 12.71 9.65 -15.30
CA GLN A 161 13.48 9.00 -14.25
C GLN A 161 14.36 9.98 -13.48
N GLY A 162 14.66 9.59 -12.25
CA GLY A 162 15.32 10.46 -11.30
C GLY A 162 15.57 9.78 -9.97
N VAL A 163 15.80 10.61 -8.96
CA VAL A 163 16.08 10.15 -7.60
C VAL A 163 15.15 10.85 -6.63
N ASP A 164 14.51 10.09 -5.75
CA ASP A 164 13.87 10.59 -4.53
C ASP A 164 14.86 10.48 -3.37
N GLN A 165 15.00 11.54 -2.59
CA GLN A 165 15.81 11.54 -1.39
C GLN A 165 14.96 12.00 -0.23
N ARG A 166 14.94 11.22 0.86
CA ARG A 166 14.20 11.59 2.07
C ARG A 166 15.10 11.53 3.28
N LEU A 167 14.93 12.50 4.19
CA LEU A 167 15.54 12.51 5.51
C LEU A 167 14.43 12.54 6.56
N TYR A 168 14.26 11.44 7.27
CA TYR A 168 13.25 11.31 8.32
C TYR A 168 13.80 11.84 9.64
N MET A 169 13.10 12.81 10.24
CA MET A 169 13.46 13.40 11.52
C MET A 169 12.85 12.64 12.70
N ASN A 170 11.72 11.94 12.47
CA ASN A 170 11.08 11.00 13.38
C ASN A 170 11.30 9.55 12.92
N GLY A 171 10.86 8.57 13.71
CA GLY A 171 11.03 7.16 13.35
C GLY A 171 12.45 6.64 13.59
N ARG A 172 13.33 7.43 14.22
CA ARG A 172 14.77 7.14 14.27
C ARG A 172 15.07 6.19 15.44
N PRO A 173 15.93 5.16 15.27
CA PRO A 173 16.37 4.31 16.37
C PRO A 173 16.95 5.11 17.53
N PRO A 174 16.81 4.65 18.78
CA PRO A 174 17.39 5.32 19.94
C PRO A 174 18.89 5.58 19.79
N GLY A 175 19.32 6.80 20.11
CA GLY A 175 20.70 7.25 19.96
C GLY A 175 21.06 7.80 18.59
N GLN A 176 20.12 7.78 17.63
CA GLN A 176 20.30 8.36 16.29
C GLN A 176 19.43 9.60 16.06
N GLU A 177 18.79 10.14 17.09
CA GLU A 177 17.94 11.33 17.00
C GLU A 177 18.71 12.54 16.44
N ILE A 178 18.03 13.37 15.65
CA ILE A 178 18.56 14.63 15.13
C ILE A 178 17.75 15.77 15.74
N LYS A 179 18.43 16.85 16.13
CA LYS A 179 17.76 18.07 16.62
C LYS A 179 16.79 18.57 15.54
N ASN A 180 15.52 18.72 15.91
CA ASN A 180 14.45 19.11 14.98
C ASN A 180 13.73 20.39 15.46
N PRO A 181 14.40 21.56 15.44
CA PRO A 181 13.80 22.80 15.97
C PRO A 181 12.62 23.30 15.12
N ASP A 182 12.53 22.87 13.86
CA ASP A 182 11.49 23.27 12.91
C ASP A 182 10.25 22.35 12.94
N GLU A 183 10.28 21.29 13.76
CA GLU A 183 9.25 20.26 13.91
C GLU A 183 8.82 19.65 12.56
N VAL A 184 9.80 19.37 11.70
CA VAL A 184 9.63 18.72 10.40
C VAL A 184 9.62 17.22 10.61
N LEU A 185 8.64 16.50 10.07
CA LEU A 185 8.55 15.03 10.08
C LEU A 185 9.61 14.42 9.16
N TYR A 186 9.68 14.89 7.92
CA TYR A 186 10.76 14.56 6.99
C TYR A 186 10.95 15.64 5.93
N TYR A 187 12.17 15.71 5.41
CA TYR A 187 12.50 16.46 4.20
C TYR A 187 12.47 15.51 3.02
N GLN A 188 11.98 15.98 1.88
CA GLN A 188 12.02 15.24 0.62
C GLN A 188 12.61 16.12 -0.48
N PHE A 189 13.54 15.56 -1.24
CA PHE A 189 14.12 16.19 -2.42
C PHE A 189 14.07 15.23 -3.59
N GLN A 190 13.30 15.61 -4.63
CA GLN A 190 13.26 14.83 -5.87
C GLN A 190 14.01 15.57 -6.95
N ASN A 191 14.78 14.82 -7.73
CA ASN A 191 15.56 15.34 -8.83
C ASN A 191 15.30 14.51 -10.09
N VAL A 192 14.74 15.16 -11.11
CA VAL A 192 14.53 14.57 -12.44
C VAL A 192 15.84 14.58 -13.20
N MET A 193 16.30 13.39 -13.58
CA MET A 193 17.57 13.19 -14.27
C MET A 193 17.39 13.01 -15.78
N GLU A 194 16.25 12.45 -16.18
CA GLU A 194 15.89 12.22 -17.58
C GLU A 194 14.36 12.29 -17.79
N PRO A 195 13.91 12.54 -19.04
CA PRO A 195 14.70 12.82 -20.25
C PRO A 195 15.26 14.25 -20.27
N MET A 196 16.12 14.56 -21.25
CA MET A 196 16.82 15.86 -21.35
C MET A 196 15.86 17.07 -21.37
N SER A 197 14.65 16.91 -21.91
CA SER A 197 13.64 17.98 -21.97
C SER A 197 13.15 18.46 -20.60
N VAL A 198 13.23 17.62 -19.57
CA VAL A 198 12.79 17.93 -18.19
C VAL A 198 13.89 17.74 -17.15
N LYS A 199 15.09 17.36 -17.57
CA LYS A 199 16.27 17.17 -16.72
C LYS A 199 16.57 18.41 -15.89
N GLY A 200 16.82 18.20 -14.61
CA GLY A 200 17.10 19.26 -13.65
C GLY A 200 15.85 19.91 -13.06
N THR A 201 14.65 19.39 -13.38
CA THR A 201 13.44 19.72 -12.60
C THR A 201 13.58 19.13 -11.21
N ASN A 202 13.41 19.96 -10.18
CA ASN A 202 13.59 19.54 -8.78
C ASN A 202 12.36 19.91 -7.95
N THR A 203 12.05 19.07 -6.96
CA THR A 203 11.10 19.42 -5.89
C THR A 203 11.81 19.34 -4.54
N LEU A 204 11.50 20.28 -3.65
CA LEU A 204 11.92 20.26 -2.25
C LEU A 204 10.68 20.41 -1.37
N SER A 205 10.45 19.44 -0.51
CA SER A 205 9.29 19.36 0.37
C SER A 205 9.71 19.32 1.85
N TYR A 206 9.00 20.08 2.66
CA TYR A 206 9.09 20.12 4.12
C TYR A 206 7.75 19.60 4.64
N ILE A 207 7.76 18.41 5.22
CA ILE A 207 6.56 17.79 5.76
C ILE A 207 6.55 18.02 7.26
N TYR A 208 5.56 18.74 7.78
CA TYR A 208 5.55 19.12 9.19
C TYR A 208 4.84 18.08 10.05
N MET A 209 5.31 17.90 11.29
CA MET A 209 4.71 16.99 12.27
C MET A 209 3.33 17.45 12.77
N ASP A 210 3.09 18.76 12.73
CA ASP A 210 1.93 19.42 13.32
C ASP A 210 0.85 19.80 12.30
N ALA A 211 -0.06 20.71 12.64
CA ALA A 211 -1.14 21.17 11.76
C ALA A 211 -0.69 22.02 10.56
N ARG A 212 0.57 22.45 10.47
CA ARG A 212 1.03 23.31 9.37
C ARG A 212 0.83 22.62 8.03
N GLN A 213 0.49 23.42 7.02
CA GLN A 213 0.51 22.95 5.65
C GLN A 213 1.95 22.66 5.23
N ASP A 214 2.16 21.56 4.53
CA ASP A 214 3.48 21.19 4.05
C ASP A 214 3.96 22.23 3.03
N SER A 215 5.25 22.57 3.09
CA SER A 215 5.85 23.48 2.12
C SER A 215 6.45 22.68 0.98
N ASN A 216 6.04 22.95 -0.26
CA ASN A 216 6.64 22.34 -1.45
C ASN A 216 7.13 23.42 -2.41
N TYR A 217 8.35 23.25 -2.92
CA TYR A 217 9.01 24.14 -3.87
C TYR A 217 9.36 23.36 -5.12
N ALA A 218 8.96 23.85 -6.29
CA ALA A 218 9.31 23.27 -7.58
C ALA A 218 10.24 24.22 -8.35
N TYR A 219 11.39 23.70 -8.79
CA TYR A 219 12.31 24.40 -9.67
C TYR A 219 12.12 23.93 -11.11
N VAL A 220 11.88 24.88 -12.02
CA VAL A 220 11.71 24.62 -13.45
C VAL A 220 12.94 25.14 -14.21
N PRO A 221 13.78 24.24 -14.78
CA PRO A 221 15.07 24.61 -15.37
C PRO A 221 14.93 25.50 -16.61
N ALA A 222 13.88 25.30 -17.43
CA ALA A 222 13.67 26.04 -18.67
C ALA A 222 13.54 27.57 -18.47
N ILE A 223 12.98 27.99 -17.33
CA ILE A 223 12.80 29.41 -16.97
C ILE A 223 13.65 29.83 -15.77
N ARG A 224 14.40 28.89 -15.17
CA ARG A 224 15.25 29.08 -13.97
C ARG A 224 14.49 29.72 -12.80
N ARG A 225 13.27 29.28 -12.53
CA ARG A 225 12.44 29.81 -11.44
C ARG A 225 12.09 28.72 -10.44
N ILE A 226 12.02 29.13 -9.17
CA ILE A 226 11.42 28.38 -8.07
C ILE A 226 10.01 28.92 -7.86
N ARG A 227 9.05 28.02 -7.70
CA ARG A 227 7.69 28.35 -7.29
C ARG A 227 7.32 27.50 -6.08
N GLN A 228 6.74 28.13 -5.06
CA GLN A 228 6.06 27.41 -4.00
C GLN A 228 4.70 26.93 -4.52
N THR A 229 4.41 25.64 -4.37
CA THR A 229 3.10 25.06 -4.70
C THR A 229 2.28 24.90 -3.43
N GLY A 230 0.95 24.98 -3.55
CA GLY A 230 0.06 24.75 -2.42
C GLY A 230 0.07 23.29 -1.99
N ALA A 231 -0.24 23.01 -0.73
CA ALA A 231 -0.33 21.64 -0.22
C ALA A 231 -1.41 20.79 -0.93
N THR A 232 -2.43 21.44 -1.50
CA THR A 232 -3.51 20.78 -2.27
C THR A 232 -3.03 20.20 -3.61
N SER A 233 -1.91 20.70 -4.16
CA SER A 233 -1.37 20.22 -5.42
C SER A 233 -0.77 18.81 -5.33
N LYS A 234 -0.71 18.21 -4.14
CA LYS A 234 -0.23 16.84 -3.96
C LYS A 234 -1.16 15.79 -4.55
N SER A 235 -2.44 16.15 -4.77
CA SER A 235 -3.39 15.30 -5.50
C SER A 235 -3.36 15.52 -7.02
N ASP A 236 -2.59 16.49 -7.51
CA ASP A 236 -2.51 16.78 -8.94
C ASP A 236 -1.71 15.70 -9.70
N PRO A 237 -2.14 15.39 -10.94
CA PRO A 237 -1.36 14.60 -11.88
C PRO A 237 0.11 15.01 -11.93
N TYR A 238 1.00 14.10 -11.52
CA TYR A 238 2.44 14.37 -11.51
C TYR A 238 2.96 14.38 -12.95
N MET A 239 3.44 15.55 -13.39
CA MET A 239 4.06 15.75 -14.73
C MET A 239 3.20 15.22 -15.89
N GLY A 240 1.88 15.27 -15.77
CA GLY A 240 0.94 14.78 -16.78
C GLY A 240 0.80 13.26 -16.84
N SER A 241 1.08 12.56 -15.74
CA SER A 241 0.79 11.13 -15.56
C SER A 241 -0.59 10.93 -14.95
N ASP A 242 -1.06 9.69 -14.90
CA ASP A 242 -2.23 9.31 -14.10
C ASP A 242 -1.90 9.09 -12.61
N SER A 243 -0.63 9.27 -12.22
CA SER A 243 -0.15 9.19 -10.84
C SER A 243 -0.10 10.59 -10.21
N TRP A 244 -0.07 10.68 -8.88
CA TRP A 244 -0.01 11.95 -8.14
C TRP A 244 0.90 11.80 -6.91
N MET A 245 1.32 12.92 -6.32
CA MET A 245 2.36 12.91 -5.29
C MET A 245 1.97 12.10 -4.04
N ASP A 246 0.72 12.19 -3.60
CA ASP A 246 0.24 11.44 -2.43
C ASP A 246 0.14 9.92 -2.66
N THR A 247 0.27 9.42 -3.90
CA THR A 247 0.28 7.97 -4.16
C THR A 247 1.67 7.35 -4.04
N ASN A 248 2.72 8.15 -3.83
CA ASN A 248 4.06 7.63 -3.56
C ASN A 248 4.01 6.69 -2.36
N TYR A 249 4.71 5.54 -2.45
CA TYR A 249 4.63 4.45 -1.46
C TYR A 249 3.20 4.01 -1.12
N MET A 250 2.23 4.18 -2.03
CA MET A 250 0.78 4.02 -1.81
C MET A 250 0.13 5.10 -0.97
N TRP A 251 0.84 5.79 -0.08
CA TRP A 251 0.35 6.94 0.63
C TRP A 251 1.52 7.80 1.13
N ASP A 252 1.47 9.09 0.80
CA ASP A 252 2.50 10.07 1.20
C ASP A 252 1.92 11.41 1.66
N GLY A 253 0.60 11.47 1.77
CA GLY A 253 -0.10 12.65 2.26
C GLY A 253 -0.10 12.71 3.79
N LYS A 254 -0.69 13.78 4.31
CA LYS A 254 -0.83 13.98 5.76
C LYS A 254 -2.05 13.24 6.28
N ASP A 255 -1.87 12.37 7.27
CA ASP A 255 -2.97 11.54 7.79
C ASP A 255 -4.17 12.35 8.26
N ARG A 256 -3.93 13.50 8.92
CA ARG A 256 -4.98 14.42 9.35
C ARG A 256 -5.85 14.98 8.21
N ASN A 257 -5.38 14.98 6.96
CA ASN A 257 -6.13 15.51 5.82
C ASN A 257 -7.16 14.52 5.28
N MET A 258 -7.17 13.30 5.80
CA MET A 258 -8.04 12.22 5.41
C MET A 258 -8.94 11.82 6.59
N LYS A 259 -10.15 11.35 6.29
CA LYS A 259 -10.96 10.56 7.21
C LYS A 259 -10.63 9.10 6.95
N TRP A 260 -10.23 8.38 8.00
CA TRP A 260 -9.89 6.97 7.90
C TRP A 260 -10.99 6.15 8.54
N LYS A 261 -11.32 5.01 7.94
CA LYS A 261 -12.32 4.12 8.50
C LYS A 261 -11.91 2.68 8.25
N TYR A 262 -11.72 1.95 9.34
CA TYR A 262 -11.59 0.50 9.30
C TYR A 262 -12.93 -0.11 8.88
N VAL A 263 -12.90 -0.98 7.86
CA VAL A 263 -14.11 -1.60 7.28
C VAL A 263 -14.17 -3.09 7.59
N GLY A 264 -13.03 -3.76 7.66
CA GLY A 264 -12.99 -5.20 7.91
C GLY A 264 -11.63 -5.82 7.60
N GLU A 265 -11.61 -7.15 7.65
CA GLU A 265 -10.44 -7.97 7.39
C GLU A 265 -10.75 -8.97 6.29
N THR A 266 -9.75 -9.25 5.44
CA THR A 266 -9.86 -10.30 4.42
C THR A 266 -8.50 -10.92 4.15
N THR A 267 -8.48 -11.99 3.36
CA THR A 267 -7.24 -12.58 2.82
C THR A 267 -7.22 -12.38 1.30
N ILE A 268 -6.17 -11.74 0.79
CA ILE A 268 -6.00 -11.50 -0.64
C ILE A 268 -4.63 -11.95 -1.13
N LEU A 269 -4.53 -12.24 -2.41
CA LEU A 269 -3.27 -12.50 -3.11
C LEU A 269 -2.53 -11.18 -3.33
N VAL A 270 -1.30 -11.07 -2.83
CA VAL A 270 -0.46 -9.87 -2.97
C VAL A 270 0.83 -10.17 -3.73
N PRO A 271 1.44 -9.19 -4.41
CA PRO A 271 2.54 -9.45 -5.34
C PRO A 271 3.91 -9.37 -4.67
N PHE A 272 4.69 -10.44 -4.80
CA PHE A 272 6.12 -10.45 -4.50
C PHE A 272 6.92 -10.59 -5.80
N THR A 273 7.93 -9.74 -5.95
CA THR A 273 8.81 -9.72 -7.14
C THR A 273 9.87 -10.82 -7.10
N SER A 274 10.04 -11.50 -5.96
CA SER A 274 10.94 -12.65 -5.80
C SER A 274 10.39 -13.60 -4.74
N PRO A 275 10.51 -14.94 -4.93
CA PRO A 275 10.22 -15.92 -3.88
C PRO A 275 11.29 -15.94 -2.78
N ASN A 276 12.47 -15.35 -3.02
CA ASN A 276 13.61 -15.36 -2.11
C ASN A 276 13.88 -13.94 -1.56
N MET A 277 14.35 -13.89 -0.32
CA MET A 277 14.85 -12.66 0.31
C MET A 277 16.06 -12.15 -0.48
N ILE A 278 16.14 -10.83 -0.65
CA ILE A 278 17.32 -10.16 -1.20
C ILE A 278 18.20 -9.67 -0.05
N PRO A 279 19.45 -10.15 0.09
CA PRO A 279 20.34 -9.69 1.15
C PRO A 279 20.70 -8.21 0.97
N VAL A 280 20.81 -7.49 2.09
CA VAL A 280 21.23 -6.08 2.15
C VAL A 280 22.63 -6.03 2.74
N GLN A 281 23.54 -5.34 2.06
CA GLN A 281 24.90 -5.11 2.53
C GLN A 281 25.11 -3.63 2.87
N GLU A 282 25.95 -3.38 3.87
CA GLU A 282 26.46 -2.04 4.13
C GLU A 282 27.59 -1.73 3.15
N LEU A 283 27.50 -0.59 2.47
CA LEU A 283 28.51 -0.08 1.56
C LEU A 283 29.63 0.64 2.36
N PRO A 284 30.82 0.86 1.77
CA PRO A 284 31.93 1.54 2.45
C PRO A 284 31.61 2.96 2.95
N ASP A 285 30.56 3.59 2.42
CA ASP A 285 30.08 4.90 2.84
C ASP A 285 28.95 4.85 3.88
N GLY A 286 28.68 3.67 4.46
CA GLY A 286 27.67 3.43 5.49
C GLY A 286 26.24 3.30 4.96
N ARG A 287 26.03 3.37 3.64
CA ARG A 287 24.69 3.17 3.06
C ARG A 287 24.33 1.68 3.03
N MET A 288 23.10 1.36 3.40
CA MET A 288 22.55 0.03 3.17
C MET A 288 22.06 -0.09 1.72
N ALA A 289 22.52 -1.09 1.00
CA ALA A 289 22.09 -1.39 -0.36
C ALA A 289 21.85 -2.88 -0.54
N ARG A 290 20.88 -3.26 -1.35
CA ARG A 290 20.69 -4.66 -1.75
C ARG A 290 21.96 -5.16 -2.44
N ALA A 291 22.44 -6.34 -2.06
CA ALA A 291 23.65 -6.93 -2.62
C ALA A 291 23.48 -7.20 -4.12
N TYR A 292 24.56 -6.98 -4.89
CA TYR A 292 24.59 -7.20 -6.33
C TYR A 292 25.12 -8.61 -6.67
N PRO A 293 24.64 -9.28 -7.74
CA PRO A 293 23.53 -8.88 -8.60
C PRO A 293 22.23 -8.83 -7.81
N HIS A 294 21.48 -7.74 -7.99
CA HIS A 294 20.11 -7.64 -7.49
C HIS A 294 19.40 -8.91 -7.97
N THR A 295 19.04 -9.81 -7.07
CA THR A 295 18.19 -10.95 -7.36
C THR A 295 16.75 -10.46 -7.50
N GLY A 296 16.54 -9.53 -8.42
CA GLY A 296 15.26 -9.06 -8.90
C GLY A 296 15.33 -9.11 -10.41
N THR A 297 14.71 -10.11 -11.00
CA THR A 297 14.46 -10.11 -12.44
C THR A 297 13.73 -8.80 -12.77
N HIS A 298 14.23 -8.08 -13.77
CA HIS A 298 13.48 -7.01 -14.43
C HIS A 298 12.00 -7.41 -14.49
N ILE A 299 11.12 -6.60 -13.91
CA ILE A 299 9.69 -6.92 -13.85
C ILE A 299 9.18 -6.75 -15.28
N LYS A 300 8.97 -7.87 -15.95
CA LYS A 300 8.49 -7.90 -17.33
C LYS A 300 7.04 -7.45 -17.33
N LEU A 301 6.78 -6.35 -18.03
CA LEU A 301 5.42 -5.84 -18.23
C LEU A 301 4.83 -6.37 -19.53
N GLY A 302 3.51 -6.34 -19.63
CA GLY A 302 2.76 -6.85 -20.78
C GLY A 302 3.21 -6.31 -22.14
N TYR A 303 3.60 -5.03 -22.23
CA TYR A 303 4.06 -4.44 -23.49
C TYR A 303 5.38 -5.03 -24.00
N GLU A 304 6.16 -5.67 -23.14
CA GLU A 304 7.45 -6.29 -23.48
C GLU A 304 7.31 -7.69 -24.07
N ASP A 305 6.10 -8.26 -24.06
CA ASP A 305 5.82 -9.55 -24.66
C ASP A 305 4.89 -9.41 -25.88
N PRO A 306 5.39 -9.62 -27.11
CA PRO A 306 4.56 -9.54 -28.33
C PRO A 306 3.37 -10.51 -28.34
N ASN A 307 3.43 -11.58 -27.55
CA ASN A 307 2.38 -12.59 -27.46
C ASN A 307 1.35 -12.27 -26.38
N TRP A 308 1.62 -11.31 -25.48
CA TRP A 308 0.68 -10.90 -24.47
C TRP A 308 -0.55 -10.20 -25.08
N LYS A 309 -1.73 -10.54 -24.57
CA LYS A 309 -3.02 -10.02 -25.04
C LYS A 309 -3.82 -9.28 -23.97
N GLY A 310 -3.32 -9.25 -22.72
CA GLY A 310 -3.94 -8.50 -21.63
C GLY A 310 -3.47 -7.05 -21.60
N ALA A 311 -3.62 -6.39 -20.45
CA ALA A 311 -3.21 -5.02 -20.26
C ALA A 311 -1.69 -4.87 -20.35
N SER A 312 -1.23 -3.86 -21.09
CA SER A 312 0.19 -3.65 -21.41
C SER A 312 1.05 -3.31 -20.19
N TRP A 313 0.44 -2.80 -19.12
CA TRP A 313 1.09 -2.48 -17.86
C TRP A 313 1.09 -3.66 -16.86
N ALA A 314 0.45 -4.79 -17.17
CA ALA A 314 0.34 -5.91 -16.25
C ALA A 314 1.70 -6.61 -16.04
N PRO A 315 2.16 -6.81 -14.79
CA PRO A 315 3.34 -7.61 -14.48
C PRO A 315 3.16 -9.09 -14.86
N MET A 316 4.17 -9.68 -15.49
CA MET A 316 4.11 -11.04 -16.03
C MET A 316 4.96 -12.08 -15.27
N ASN A 317 6.01 -11.64 -14.57
CA ASN A 317 7.02 -12.53 -13.97
C ASN A 317 7.15 -12.34 -12.45
N ILE A 318 6.03 -12.14 -11.76
CA ILE A 318 5.97 -12.04 -10.30
C ILE A 318 5.09 -13.13 -9.71
N ILE A 319 5.24 -13.41 -8.42
CA ILE A 319 4.41 -14.38 -7.71
C ILE A 319 3.38 -13.66 -6.83
N TYR A 320 2.27 -14.35 -6.56
CA TYR A 320 1.24 -13.84 -5.67
C TYR A 320 1.08 -14.76 -4.46
N VAL A 321 1.07 -14.17 -3.27
CA VAL A 321 1.01 -14.91 -2.00
C VAL A 321 -0.19 -14.45 -1.19
N PRO A 322 -0.99 -15.37 -0.62
CA PRO A 322 -2.09 -14.99 0.26
C PRO A 322 -1.59 -14.26 1.50
N ARG A 323 -2.16 -13.09 1.80
CA ARG A 323 -1.87 -12.29 2.99
C ARG A 323 -3.16 -11.82 3.63
N LYS A 324 -3.21 -11.84 4.96
CA LYS A 324 -4.27 -11.19 5.71
C LYS A 324 -4.07 -9.69 5.68
N VAL A 325 -5.13 -8.95 5.38
CA VAL A 325 -5.12 -7.51 5.28
C VAL A 325 -6.30 -6.89 6.02
N TRP A 326 -6.09 -5.68 6.56
CA TRP A 326 -7.18 -4.78 6.90
C TRP A 326 -7.63 -4.03 5.65
N VAL A 327 -8.94 -3.79 5.56
CA VAL A 327 -9.55 -2.90 4.57
C VAL A 327 -9.82 -1.57 5.26
N VAL A 328 -9.17 -0.51 4.77
CA VAL A 328 -9.29 0.83 5.35
C VAL A 328 -9.72 1.83 4.26
N GLU A 329 -10.90 2.41 4.44
CA GLU A 329 -11.39 3.53 3.66
C GLU A 329 -10.60 4.80 4.02
N GLN A 330 -10.24 5.56 2.99
CA GLN A 330 -9.55 6.84 3.08
C GLN A 330 -10.35 7.84 2.25
N MET A 331 -10.92 8.85 2.89
CA MET A 331 -11.71 9.89 2.24
C MET A 331 -11.11 11.27 2.50
N PRO A 332 -10.78 12.06 1.46
CA PRO A 332 -10.27 13.41 1.64
C PRO A 332 -11.22 14.32 2.41
N LYS A 333 -10.68 15.12 3.34
CA LYS A 333 -11.44 16.17 4.05
C LYS A 333 -11.57 17.44 3.20
N ASP A 334 -10.58 17.71 2.35
CA ASP A 334 -10.55 18.88 1.47
C ASP A 334 -11.43 18.66 0.22
N PRO A 335 -12.47 19.49 -0.02
CA PRO A 335 -13.28 19.38 -1.22
C PRO A 335 -12.50 19.63 -2.53
N TYR A 336 -11.32 20.25 -2.48
CA TYR A 336 -10.46 20.49 -3.64
C TYR A 336 -9.47 19.36 -3.91
N TYR A 337 -9.38 18.33 -3.06
CA TYR A 337 -8.60 17.13 -3.38
C TYR A 337 -9.14 16.49 -4.66
N ASN A 338 -8.30 16.05 -5.60
CA ASN A 338 -8.79 15.62 -6.91
C ASN A 338 -9.64 14.34 -6.88
N TRP A 339 -9.37 13.44 -5.93
CA TRP A 339 -9.95 12.11 -5.87
C TRP A 339 -11.05 11.98 -4.81
N GLY A 340 -11.90 10.97 -4.95
CA GLY A 340 -12.95 10.60 -4.00
C GLY A 340 -12.45 9.56 -3.01
N LEU A 341 -13.23 8.49 -2.83
CA LEU A 341 -12.90 7.40 -1.91
C LEU A 341 -11.64 6.66 -2.37
N HIS A 342 -10.75 6.35 -1.44
CA HIS A 342 -9.71 5.34 -1.61
C HIS A 342 -9.99 4.14 -0.68
N VAL A 343 -9.81 2.92 -1.18
CA VAL A 343 -9.90 1.69 -0.38
C VAL A 343 -8.52 1.05 -0.33
N ASN A 344 -7.92 1.02 0.86
CA ASN A 344 -6.57 0.51 1.11
C ASN A 344 -6.63 -0.92 1.64
N TYR A 345 -5.76 -1.79 1.12
CA TYR A 345 -5.59 -3.17 1.59
C TYR A 345 -4.24 -3.30 2.29
N ILE A 346 -4.26 -3.24 3.62
CA ILE A 346 -3.09 -3.02 4.48
C ILE A 346 -2.69 -4.32 5.17
N ASP A 347 -1.45 -4.77 4.98
CA ASP A 347 -0.90 -6.00 5.55
C ASP A 347 -0.97 -6.02 7.09
N GLN A 348 -1.46 -7.11 7.67
CA GLN A 348 -1.59 -7.21 9.14
C GLN A 348 -0.26 -7.38 9.89
N GLU A 349 0.81 -7.82 9.23
CA GLU A 349 2.09 -8.07 9.88
C GLU A 349 3.06 -6.89 9.68
N THR A 350 3.07 -6.29 8.48
CA THR A 350 4.03 -5.24 8.12
C THR A 350 3.41 -3.86 7.93
N TYR A 351 2.08 -3.73 8.00
CA TYR A 351 1.32 -2.51 7.70
C TYR A 351 1.52 -1.97 6.29
N THR A 352 2.14 -2.72 5.38
CA THR A 352 2.32 -2.26 4.00
C THR A 352 0.98 -2.24 3.28
N ILE A 353 0.68 -1.16 2.55
CA ILE A 353 -0.47 -1.10 1.66
C ILE A 353 -0.12 -1.89 0.39
N TRP A 354 -0.75 -3.04 0.17
CA TRP A 354 -0.49 -3.88 -1.01
C TRP A 354 -1.24 -3.38 -2.25
N TYR A 355 -2.48 -2.95 -2.03
CA TYR A 355 -3.36 -2.42 -3.05
C TYR A 355 -4.11 -1.20 -2.55
N LYS A 356 -4.45 -0.33 -3.50
CA LYS A 356 -5.33 0.81 -3.30
C LYS A 356 -6.31 0.90 -4.47
N GLU A 357 -7.61 0.85 -4.22
CA GLU A 357 -8.61 1.22 -5.23
C GLU A 357 -8.98 2.70 -5.03
N VAL A 358 -9.04 3.46 -6.13
CA VAL A 358 -9.32 4.89 -6.13
C VAL A 358 -10.57 5.15 -6.95
N PHE A 359 -11.45 5.98 -6.40
CA PHE A 359 -12.72 6.37 -6.99
C PHE A 359 -12.73 7.87 -7.27
N GLU A 360 -13.45 8.27 -8.31
CA GLU A 360 -13.77 9.68 -8.57
C GLU A 360 -14.71 10.22 -7.49
N LYS A 361 -14.85 11.55 -7.40
CA LYS A 361 -15.80 12.19 -6.48
C LYS A 361 -17.25 11.77 -6.72
N SER A 362 -17.59 11.36 -7.94
CA SER A 362 -18.91 10.81 -8.29
C SER A 362 -19.17 9.42 -7.68
N GLY A 363 -18.13 8.75 -7.16
CA GLY A 363 -18.18 7.36 -6.72
C GLY A 363 -17.84 6.35 -7.81
N ASP A 364 -17.53 6.81 -9.03
CA ASP A 364 -17.11 5.93 -10.11
C ASP A 364 -15.70 5.39 -9.87
N PHE A 365 -15.48 4.11 -10.18
CA PHE A 365 -14.14 3.53 -10.10
C PHE A 365 -13.19 4.22 -11.09
N ARG A 366 -12.08 4.75 -10.60
CA ARG A 366 -11.05 5.41 -11.42
C ARG A 366 -9.93 4.46 -11.79
N THR A 367 -9.21 3.95 -10.78
CA THR A 367 -8.04 3.11 -11.00
C THR A 367 -7.75 2.28 -9.75
N TRP A 368 -6.85 1.31 -9.87
CA TRP A 368 -6.20 0.73 -8.71
C TRP A 368 -4.69 0.86 -8.83
N VAL A 369 -4.03 0.94 -7.68
CA VAL A 369 -2.58 0.99 -7.55
C VAL A 369 -2.12 -0.29 -6.87
N THR A 370 -1.03 -0.86 -7.37
CA THR A 370 -0.40 -2.07 -6.83
C THR A 370 1.00 -1.73 -6.37
N THR A 371 1.38 -2.18 -5.18
CA THR A 371 2.77 -2.15 -4.71
C THR A 371 3.42 -3.49 -4.98
N LEU A 372 4.52 -3.46 -5.74
CA LEU A 372 5.35 -4.63 -6.05
C LEU A 372 6.57 -4.62 -5.13
N LEU A 373 6.66 -5.57 -4.19
CA LEU A 373 7.72 -5.58 -3.18
C LEU A 373 8.71 -6.72 -3.35
N HIS A 374 9.98 -6.37 -3.09
CA HIS A 374 11.00 -7.30 -2.67
C HIS A 374 11.08 -7.29 -1.14
N TYR A 375 11.29 -8.45 -0.53
CA TYR A 375 11.72 -8.51 0.87
C TYR A 375 13.24 -8.44 0.93
N SER A 376 13.77 -7.57 1.79
CA SER A 376 15.21 -7.37 1.94
C SER A 376 15.58 -7.20 3.40
N GLU A 377 16.63 -7.89 3.83
CA GLU A 377 17.16 -7.87 5.20
C GLU A 377 18.68 -8.08 5.15
N THR A 378 19.38 -7.67 6.21
CA THR A 378 20.84 -7.83 6.37
C THR A 378 21.26 -9.25 6.65
#